data_AF-A0A2L2XPU0-F1
#
_entry.id   AF-A0A2L2XPU0-F1
#
_cell.length_a   1.000
_cell.length_b   1.000
_cell.length_c   1.000
_cell.angle_alpha   90.00
_cell.angle_beta   90.00
_cell.angle_gamma   90.00
#
_symmetry.space_group_name_H-M   'P 1'
#
loop_
_entity.id
_entity.type
_entity.pdbx_description
1 polymer ?
#
loop_
_entity_poly.entity_id
_entity_poly.type
_entity_poly.pdbx_seq_one_letter_code
_entity_poly.pdbx_strand_id
1 'polypeptide(L)'
;MLLGLAIFRPSFHGKPRLWWDLSLGLQFYHHFEHALLLGQAVIGQNLWDSRVPISIGQIWFPRLELHLFYKLMVLIPMMIAMYYHRFPPMNEGRLV
;
A
#
# COMPACT_ATOMS: atom_id res chain seq x y z
N MET A 1 3.59 -7.58 -3.99
CA MET A 1 3.81 -6.24 -4.60
C MET A 1 4.80 -5.38 -3.81
N LEU A 2 4.94 -5.57 -2.49
CA LEU A 2 5.87 -4.80 -1.65
C LEU A 2 7.31 -4.74 -2.13
N LEU A 3 7.88 -5.89 -2.52
CA LEU A 3 9.30 -5.97 -2.91
C LEU A 3 9.63 -5.04 -4.09
N GLY A 4 8.76 -4.99 -5.09
CA GLY A 4 8.93 -4.10 -6.24
C GLY A 4 8.95 -2.63 -5.82
N LEU A 5 8.00 -2.19 -4.99
CA LEU A 5 7.97 -0.81 -4.48
C LEU A 5 9.24 -0.47 -3.68
N ALA A 6 9.72 -1.39 -2.86
CA ALA A 6 10.94 -1.19 -2.07
C ALA A 6 12.19 -1.09 -2.96
N ILE A 7 12.30 -1.93 -3.99
CA ILE A 7 13.45 -1.93 -4.92
C ILE A 7 13.50 -0.64 -5.74
N PHE A 8 12.35 -0.13 -6.22
CA PHE A 8 12.32 1.10 -7.02
C PHE A 8 12.43 2.39 -6.20
N ARG A 9 12.25 2.32 -4.88
CA ARG A 9 12.31 3.46 -3.96
C ARG A 9 13.53 4.38 -4.17
N PRO A 10 14.78 3.89 -4.34
CA PRO A 10 15.96 4.74 -4.53
C PRO A 10 15.92 5.59 -5.79
N SER A 11 15.09 5.24 -6.79
CA SER A 11 14.99 5.95 -8.07
C SER A 11 14.22 7.26 -7.98
N PHE A 12 13.54 7.53 -6.85
CA PHE A 12 12.75 8.74 -6.63
C PHE A 12 13.48 9.71 -5.71
N HIS A 13 13.54 10.98 -6.13
CA HIS A 13 14.10 12.12 -5.38
C HIS A 13 13.06 13.24 -5.27
N GLY A 14 13.18 14.10 -4.26
CA GLY A 14 12.29 15.27 -4.09
C GLY A 14 10.84 14.89 -3.78
N LYS A 15 9.87 15.67 -4.30
CA LYS A 15 8.43 15.41 -4.12
C LYS A 15 7.97 14.00 -4.55
N PRO A 16 8.41 13.42 -5.69
CA PRO A 16 8.07 12.05 -6.07
C PRO A 16 8.34 11.01 -4.97
N ARG A 17 9.42 11.20 -4.19
CA ARG A 17 9.83 10.27 -3.14
C ARG A 17 8.81 10.19 -2.01
N LEU A 18 8.21 11.31 -1.63
CA LEU A 18 7.17 11.35 -0.60
C LEU A 18 5.95 10.52 -1.00
N TRP A 19 5.48 10.69 -2.24
CA TRP A 19 4.33 9.96 -2.78
C TRP A 19 4.63 8.46 -2.94
N TRP A 20 5.86 8.12 -3.32
CA TRP A 20 6.30 6.73 -3.38
C TRP A 20 6.34 6.08 -2.00
N ASP A 21 6.87 6.78 -0.99
CA ASP A 21 6.94 6.31 0.39
C ASP A 21 5.53 6.14 1.00
N LEU A 22 4.58 7.04 0.68
CA LEU A 22 3.16 6.86 1.03
C LEU A 22 2.56 5.59 0.41
N SER A 23 2.82 5.36 -0.88
CA SER A 23 2.36 4.15 -1.59
C SER A 23 2.91 2.88 -0.94
N LEU A 24 4.20 2.89 -0.58
CA LEU A 24 4.87 1.78 0.08
C LEU A 24 4.30 1.53 1.48
N GLY A 25 4.06 2.57 2.27
CA GLY A 25 3.44 2.45 3.59
C GLY A 25 2.02 1.88 3.54
N LEU A 26 1.19 2.36 2.60
CA LEU A 26 -0.16 1.83 2.39
C LEU A 26 -0.13 0.38 1.89
N GLN A 27 0.80 0.06 0.98
CA GLN A 27 0.97 -1.29 0.47
C GLN A 27 1.45 -2.26 1.57
N PHE A 28 2.28 -1.77 2.48
CA PHE A 28 2.74 -2.52 3.66
C PHE A 28 1.57 -2.84 4.59
N TYR A 29 0.77 -1.84 4.95
CA TYR A 29 -0.42 -2.03 5.78
C TYR A 29 -1.40 -3.03 5.13
N HIS A 30 -1.60 -2.96 3.82
CA HIS A 30 -2.42 -3.93 3.10
C HIS A 30 -1.87 -5.37 3.17
N HIS A 31 -0.55 -5.57 3.09
CA HIS A 31 0.04 -6.90 3.30
C HIS A 31 -0.01 -7.34 4.77
N PHE A 32 0.02 -6.41 5.72
CA PHE A 32 -0.17 -6.72 7.12
C PHE A 32 -1.57 -7.29 7.38
N GLU A 33 -2.63 -6.70 6.81
CA GLU A 33 -3.99 -7.26 6.87
C GLU A 33 -4.03 -8.68 6.27
N HIS A 34 -3.32 -8.92 5.16
CA HIS A 34 -3.19 -10.26 4.58
C HIS A 34 -2.41 -11.23 5.48
N ALA A 35 -1.36 -10.76 6.14
CA ALA A 35 -0.59 -11.54 7.09
C ALA A 35 -1.43 -11.90 8.33
N LEU A 36 -2.30 -11.01 8.80
CA LEU A 36 -3.27 -11.30 9.86
C LEU A 36 -4.26 -12.40 9.44
N LEU A 37 -4.78 -12.33 8.21
CA LEU A 37 -5.66 -13.38 7.67
C LEU A 37 -4.93 -14.72 7.55
N LEU A 38 -3.69 -14.70 7.08
CA LEU A 38 -2.85 -15.91 6.99
C LEU A 38 -2.52 -16.47 8.37
N GLY A 39 -2.18 -15.61 9.34
CA GLY A 39 -1.90 -16.00 10.71
C GLY A 39 -3.09 -16.69 11.36
N GLN A 40 -4.30 -16.15 11.18
CA GLN A 40 -5.54 -16.80 11.62
C GLN A 40 -5.73 -18.19 11.00
N ALA A 41 -5.47 -18.31 9.69
CA ALA A 41 -5.58 -19.59 8.99
C ALA A 41 -4.53 -20.63 9.45
N VAL A 42 -3.31 -20.19 9.79
CA VAL A 42 -2.22 -21.07 10.25
C VAL A 42 -2.40 -21.48 11.72
N ILE A 43 -2.80 -20.55 12.58
CA ILE A 43 -3.00 -20.78 14.02
C ILE A 43 -4.33 -21.53 14.26
N GLY A 44 -5.27 -21.45 13.32
CA GLY A 44 -6.61 -22.04 13.44
C GLY A 44 -7.52 -21.27 14.41
N GLN A 45 -7.08 -20.11 14.90
CA GLN A 45 -7.87 -19.21 15.73
C GLN A 45 -8.19 -17.95 14.93
N ASN A 46 -9.47 -17.73 14.69
CA ASN A 46 -9.95 -16.53 14.03
C ASN A 46 -10.10 -15.40 15.05
N LEU A 47 -9.89 -14.17 14.60
CA LEU A 47 -10.16 -13.01 15.42
C LEU A 47 -11.67 -12.95 15.73
N TRP A 48 -12.01 -12.58 16.98
CA TRP A 48 -13.38 -12.50 17.50
C TRP A 48 -14.20 -13.80 17.46
N ASP A 49 -13.53 -14.96 17.52
CA ASP A 49 -14.19 -16.28 17.43
C ASP A 49 -15.07 -16.42 16.16
N SER A 50 -14.73 -15.65 15.13
CA SER A 50 -15.42 -15.66 13.85
C SER A 50 -15.30 -17.03 13.19
N ARG A 51 -16.33 -17.47 12.47
CA ARG A 51 -16.26 -18.74 11.70
C ARG A 51 -15.25 -18.71 10.56
N VAL A 52 -14.84 -17.52 10.12
CA VAL A 52 -13.91 -17.31 9.02
C VAL A 52 -12.83 -16.29 9.40
N PRO A 53 -11.61 -16.40 8.84
CA PRO A 53 -10.57 -15.38 9.02
C PRO A 53 -11.05 -14.02 8.51
N ILE A 54 -11.08 -13.03 9.40
CA ILE A 54 -11.49 -11.65 9.11
C ILE A 54 -10.36 -10.67 9.34
N SER A 55 -10.27 -9.65 8.49
CA SER A 55 -9.32 -8.54 8.65
C SER A 55 -9.97 -7.38 9.42
N ILE A 56 -9.18 -6.43 9.93
CA ILE A 56 -9.72 -5.33 10.74
C ILE A 56 -10.70 -4.49 9.91
N GLY A 57 -10.37 -4.23 8.65
CA GLY A 57 -11.27 -3.48 7.75
C GLY A 57 -12.55 -4.25 7.38
N GLN A 58 -12.55 -5.58 7.45
CA GLN A 58 -13.71 -6.41 7.10
C GLN A 58 -14.85 -6.36 8.12
N ILE A 59 -14.59 -5.77 9.30
CA ILE A 59 -15.62 -5.53 10.31
C ILE A 59 -16.67 -4.53 9.80
N TRP A 60 -16.23 -3.56 8.98
CA TRP A 60 -17.07 -2.44 8.53
C TRP A 60 -17.44 -2.53 7.05
N PHE A 61 -16.62 -3.17 6.22
CA PHE A 61 -16.81 -3.23 4.78
C PHE A 61 -16.69 -4.65 4.22
N PRO A 62 -17.44 -4.99 3.15
CA PRO A 62 -17.27 -6.25 2.45
C PRO A 62 -15.84 -6.43 1.91
N ARG A 63 -15.37 -7.69 1.86
CA ARG A 63 -14.01 -8.04 1.42
C ARG A 63 -13.64 -7.47 0.05
N LEU A 64 -14.57 -7.46 -0.91
CA LEU A 64 -14.33 -6.96 -2.26
C LEU A 64 -14.09 -5.45 -2.29
N GLU A 65 -14.98 -4.69 -1.67
CA GLU A 65 -14.92 -3.23 -1.61
C GLU A 65 -13.68 -2.76 -0.86
N LEU A 66 -13.38 -3.38 0.28
CA LEU A 66 -12.19 -3.09 1.06
C LEU A 66 -10.90 -3.36 0.27
N HIS A 67 -10.86 -4.47 -0.47
CA HIS A 67 -9.69 -4.80 -1.27
C HIS A 67 -9.52 -3.86 -2.47
N LEU A 68 -10.61 -3.43 -3.10
CA LEU A 68 -10.57 -2.41 -4.15
C LEU A 68 -10.13 -1.05 -3.59
N PHE A 69 -10.64 -0.68 -2.40
CA PHE A 69 -10.27 0.55 -1.71
C PHE A 69 -8.77 0.61 -1.41
N TYR A 70 -8.20 -0.43 -0.80
CA TYR A 70 -6.75 -0.48 -0.56
C TYR A 70 -5.94 -0.39 -1.84
N LYS A 71 -6.38 -1.08 -2.92
CA LYS A 71 -5.71 -1.00 -4.22
C LYS A 71 -5.72 0.41 -4.78
N LEU A 72 -6.84 1.12 -4.69
CA LEU A 72 -6.93 2.52 -5.13
C LEU A 72 -6.07 3.44 -4.25
N MET A 73 -6.08 3.24 -2.94
CA MET A 73 -5.24 4.00 -2.01
C MET A 73 -3.75 3.83 -2.29
N VAL A 74 -3.29 2.67 -2.74
CA VAL A 74 -1.90 2.46 -3.18
C VAL A 74 -1.66 3.01 -4.59
N LEU A 75 -2.61 2.80 -5.51
CA LEU A 75 -2.47 3.18 -6.91
C LEU A 75 -2.37 4.70 -7.10
N ILE A 76 -3.22 5.48 -6.44
CA ILE A 76 -3.25 6.95 -6.58
C ILE A 76 -1.89 7.60 -6.25
N PRO A 77 -1.32 7.43 -5.05
CA PRO A 77 -0.03 8.02 -4.72
C PRO A 77 1.10 7.45 -5.59
N MET A 78 1.00 6.19 -6.02
CA MET A 78 1.99 5.60 -6.93
C MET A 78 1.98 6.29 -8.30
N MET A 79 0.79 6.54 -8.86
CA MET A 79 0.65 7.30 -10.09
C MET A 79 1.14 8.74 -9.94
N ILE A 80 0.85 9.39 -8.81
CA ILE A 80 1.34 10.76 -8.53
C ILE A 80 2.87 10.78 -8.45
N ALA A 81 3.48 9.80 -7.79
CA ALA A 81 4.94 9.66 -7.72
C ALA A 81 5.55 9.48 -9.12
N MET A 82 4.97 8.60 -9.94
CA MET A 82 5.43 8.38 -11.32
C MET A 82 5.25 9.62 -12.20
N TYR A 83 4.14 10.35 -12.02
CA TYR A 83 3.88 11.59 -12.74
C TYR A 83 4.95 12.64 -12.45
N TYR A 84 5.24 12.91 -11.17
CA TYR A 84 6.28 13.87 -10.80
C TYR A 84 7.69 13.39 -11.13
N HIS A 85 7.94 12.08 -11.14
CA HIS A 85 9.22 11.53 -11.59
C HIS A 85 9.45 11.77 -13.08
N ARG A 86 8.41 11.64 -13.91
CA ARG A 86 8.50 11.89 -15.36
C ARG A 86 8.50 13.38 -15.70
N PHE A 87 7.74 14.19 -14.96
CA PHE A 87 7.59 15.63 -15.17
C PHE A 87 8.02 16.38 -13.90
N PRO A 88 9.34 16.54 -13.67
CA PRO A 88 9.82 17.25 -12.50
C PRO A 88 9.36 18.71 -12.52
N PRO A 89 8.83 19.25 -11.42
CA PRO A 89 8.42 20.65 -11.35
C PRO A 89 9.64 21.57 -11.53
N MET A 90 9.44 22.73 -12.15
CA MET A 90 10.48 23.70 -12.54
C MET A 90 11.47 24.07 -11.41
N ASN A 91 11.04 23.95 -10.15
CA ASN A 91 11.82 24.28 -8.96
C ASN A 91 12.77 23.15 -8.51
N GLU A 92 12.56 21.91 -8.96
CA GLU A 92 13.37 20.73 -8.58
C GLU A 92 14.35 20.31 -9.69
N GLY A 93 14.10 20.69 -10.95
CA GLY A 93 14.97 20.35 -12.09
C GLY A 93 16.33 21.08 -12.12
N ARG A 94 16.61 21.97 -11.16
CA ARG A 94 17.88 22.72 -11.09
C ARG A 94 18.89 22.12 -10.08
N LEU A 95 18.52 21.07 -9.36
CA LEU A 95 19.34 20.45 -8.29
C LEU A 95 19.85 19.05 -8.65
N VAL A 96 19.70 18.62 -9.90
CA VAL A 96 20.23 17.32 -10.41
C VAL A 96 21.43 17.58 -11.30
#